data_AF-A0A7W3WQM7-F1
#
_entry.id   AF-A0A7W3WQM7-F1
#
_cell.length_a   1.000
_cell.length_b   1.000
_cell.length_c   1.000
_cell.angle_alpha   90.00
_cell.angle_beta   90.00
_cell.angle_gamma   90.00
#
_symmetry.space_group_name_H-M   'P 1'
#
loop_
_entity.id
_entity.type
_entity.pdbx_description
1 polymer ?
#
loop_
_entity_poly.entity_id
_entity_poly.type
_entity_poly.pdbx_seq_one_letter_code
_entity_poly.pdbx_strand_id
1 'polypeptide(L)'
;MKRELGLAEGTTAGVAYAPERDLPLLLGRISYEEWTDAVERGRGEWLSDGRRARDLAVAFAEAPSRVDQVAAERAGVPEERCLFVDDRLENVEAAVACGMRGVHYRQVEDLRGALEGMWEGR
;
A
#
# COMPACT_ATOMS: atom_id res chain seq x y z
N MET A 1 1.74 -18.48 3.18
CA MET A 1 2.50 -17.71 4.18
C MET A 1 1.69 -17.28 5.42
N LYS A 2 0.76 -16.30 5.35
CA LYS A 2 0.04 -15.81 6.57
C LYS A 2 -0.75 -16.91 7.33
N ARG A 3 -1.47 -17.78 6.61
CA ARG A 3 -2.21 -18.93 7.20
C ARG A 3 -1.29 -20.01 7.81
N GLU A 4 -0.06 -20.13 7.31
CA GLU A 4 0.92 -21.14 7.79
C GLU A 4 1.59 -20.72 9.10
N LEU A 5 1.48 -19.44 9.46
CA LEU A 5 2.07 -18.86 10.68
C LEU A 5 1.05 -18.68 11.81
N GLY A 6 -0.22 -19.06 11.62
CA GLY A 6 -1.28 -18.94 12.64
C GLY A 6 -1.61 -17.50 13.04
N LEU A 7 -1.18 -16.51 12.25
CA LEU A 7 -1.40 -15.09 12.54
C LEU A 7 -2.85 -14.71 12.23
N ALA A 8 -3.46 -13.94 13.12
CA ALA A 8 -4.75 -13.33 12.84
C ALA A 8 -4.65 -12.40 11.62
N GLU A 9 -5.74 -12.29 10.89
CA GLU A 9 -5.83 -11.39 9.76
C GLU A 9 -5.59 -9.95 10.22
N GLY A 10 -4.80 -9.18 9.45
CA GLY A 10 -4.45 -7.80 9.79
C GLY A 10 -3.30 -7.63 10.79
N THR A 11 -2.85 -8.65 11.52
CA THR A 11 -1.77 -8.47 12.53
C THR A 11 -0.44 -8.06 11.89
N THR A 12 -0.08 -8.66 10.76
CA THR A 12 1.12 -8.28 10.00
C THR A 12 1.03 -6.86 9.44
N ALA A 13 -0.14 -6.50 8.90
CA ALA A 13 -0.38 -5.18 8.33
C ALA A 13 -0.34 -4.09 9.42
N GLY A 14 -0.88 -4.37 10.62
CA GLY A 14 -0.85 -3.41 11.73
C GLY A 14 0.55 -3.08 12.24
N VAL A 15 1.54 -3.96 12.06
CA VAL A 15 2.94 -3.67 12.41
C VAL A 15 3.71 -3.09 11.24
N ALA A 16 3.51 -3.60 10.03
CA ALA A 16 4.11 -3.05 8.82
C ALA A 16 3.69 -1.57 8.60
N TYR A 17 2.39 -1.27 8.72
CA TYR A 17 1.80 0.05 8.50
C TYR A 17 1.67 0.90 9.78
N ALA A 18 2.30 0.50 10.89
CA ALA A 18 2.34 1.34 12.07
C ALA A 18 2.98 2.69 11.71
N PRO A 19 2.37 3.85 12.04
CA PRO A 19 2.86 5.17 11.60
C PRO A 19 4.34 5.41 11.94
N GLU A 20 4.82 4.88 13.06
CA GLU A 20 6.22 5.03 13.49
C GLU A 20 7.22 4.28 12.60
N ARG A 21 6.75 3.31 11.81
CA ARG A 21 7.58 2.46 10.92
C ARG A 21 7.39 2.83 9.46
N ASP A 22 6.15 3.02 9.03
CA ASP A 22 5.82 3.21 7.62
C ASP A 22 5.96 4.66 7.16
N LEU A 23 5.60 5.64 8.00
CA LEU A 23 5.63 7.05 7.63
C LEU A 23 7.02 7.54 7.19
N PRO A 24 8.14 7.14 7.84
CA PRO A 24 9.47 7.51 7.34
C PRO A 24 9.77 6.95 5.94
N LEU A 25 9.29 5.75 5.61
CA LEU A 25 9.46 5.15 4.28
C LEU A 25 8.63 5.94 3.24
N LEU A 26 7.36 6.23 3.53
CA LEU A 26 6.47 7.00 2.66
C LEU A 26 6.98 8.42 2.39
N LEU A 27 7.70 9.01 3.36
CA LEU A 27 8.31 10.33 3.22
C LEU A 27 9.72 10.30 2.59
N GLY A 28 10.20 9.12 2.15
CA GLY A 28 11.51 8.93 1.55
C GLY A 28 12.68 9.18 2.51
N ARG A 29 12.43 9.10 3.83
CA ARG A 29 13.45 9.34 4.87
C ARG A 29 14.27 8.11 5.20
N ILE A 30 13.75 6.93 4.90
CA ILE A 30 14.43 5.63 5.04
C ILE A 30 14.22 4.80 3.78
N SER A 31 15.13 3.86 3.55
CA SER A 31 15.03 2.85 2.51
C SER A 31 14.07 1.72 2.89
N TYR A 32 13.68 0.91 1.90
CA TYR A 32 12.93 -0.33 2.12
C TYR A 32 13.68 -1.34 3.00
N GLU A 33 15.02 -1.38 2.94
CA GLU A 33 15.83 -2.25 3.80
C GLU A 33 15.75 -1.81 5.27
N GLU A 34 15.90 -0.52 5.54
CA GLU A 34 15.76 0.06 6.87
C GLU A 34 14.33 -0.11 7.43
N TRP A 35 13.31 -0.03 6.56
CA TRP A 35 11.92 -0.33 6.92
C TRP A 35 11.74 -1.81 7.30
N THR A 36 12.32 -2.73 6.52
CA THR A 36 12.27 -4.18 6.78
C THR A 36 12.87 -4.49 8.15
N ASP A 37 14.01 -3.88 8.47
CA ASP A 37 14.65 -3.99 9.78
C ASP A 37 13.76 -3.45 10.92
N ALA A 38 13.01 -2.37 10.67
CA ALA A 38 12.10 -1.78 11.65
C ALA A 38 10.88 -2.67 11.92
N VAL A 39 10.36 -3.35 10.89
CA VAL A 39 9.30 -4.36 11.03
C VAL A 39 9.81 -5.58 11.82
N GLU A 40 11.02 -6.06 11.52
CA GLU A 40 11.66 -7.15 12.26
C GLU A 40 11.81 -6.83 13.75
N ARG A 41 12.25 -5.62 14.10
CA ARG A 41 12.35 -5.18 15.51
C ARG A 41 10.98 -5.03 16.17
N GLY A 42 9.94 -4.71 15.41
CA GLY A 42 8.57 -4.52 15.89
C GLY A 42 7.74 -5.80 16.09
N ARG A 43 8.29 -6.97 15.72
CA ARG A 43 7.59 -8.26 15.66
C ARG A 43 7.08 -8.84 16.98
N GLY A 44 7.32 -8.18 18.13
CA GLY A 44 6.89 -8.61 19.48
C GLY A 44 7.13 -10.10 19.80
N GLU A 45 6.36 -10.65 20.74
CA GLU A 45 6.41 -12.09 21.08
C GLU A 45 5.68 -13.00 20.08
N TRP A 46 4.86 -12.40 19.20
CA TRP A 46 3.95 -13.09 18.27
C TRP A 46 4.66 -13.70 17.05
N LEU A 47 5.91 -13.30 16.78
CA LEU A 47 6.83 -13.98 15.86
C LEU A 47 8.18 -14.16 16.55
N SER A 48 8.39 -15.30 17.21
CA SER A 48 9.61 -15.56 17.99
C SER A 48 10.88 -15.64 17.13
N ASP A 49 10.76 -15.92 15.83
CA ASP A 49 11.86 -16.00 14.86
C ASP A 49 12.01 -14.68 14.08
N GLY A 50 13.12 -13.98 14.28
CA GLY A 50 13.43 -12.72 13.59
C GLY A 50 13.61 -12.86 12.09
N ARG A 51 14.19 -13.98 11.61
CA ARG A 51 14.33 -14.21 10.17
C ARG A 51 12.96 -14.34 9.49
N ARG A 52 12.03 -15.06 10.12
CA ARG A 52 10.65 -15.16 9.58
C ARG A 52 9.92 -13.81 9.56
N ALA A 53 10.18 -12.93 10.52
CA ALA A 53 9.61 -11.59 10.51
C ALA A 53 10.20 -10.74 9.37
N ARG A 54 11.51 -10.86 9.11
CA ARG A 54 12.17 -10.23 7.97
C ARG A 54 11.64 -10.76 6.64
N ASP A 55 11.58 -12.08 6.47
CA ASP A 55 11.04 -12.71 5.26
C ASP A 55 9.59 -12.28 4.99
N LEU A 56 8.80 -12.13 6.05
CA LEU A 56 7.44 -11.63 5.97
C LEU A 56 7.37 -10.15 5.57
N ALA A 57 8.27 -9.31 6.07
CA ALA A 57 8.36 -7.90 5.69
C ALA A 57 8.80 -7.76 4.22
N VAL A 58 9.82 -8.51 3.77
CA VAL A 58 10.26 -8.54 2.36
C VAL A 58 9.12 -9.00 1.46
N ALA A 59 8.50 -10.14 1.76
CA ALA A 59 7.37 -10.65 0.98
C ALA A 59 6.19 -9.68 0.94
N PHE A 60 6.04 -8.83 1.97
CA PHE A 60 4.99 -7.82 2.02
C PHE A 60 5.35 -6.58 1.18
N ALA A 61 6.60 -6.12 1.22
CA ALA A 61 7.10 -5.04 0.37
C ALA A 61 7.05 -5.42 -1.12
N GLU A 62 7.36 -6.66 -1.44
CA GLU A 62 7.35 -7.18 -2.82
C GLU A 62 5.96 -7.64 -3.27
N ALA A 63 5.00 -7.79 -2.35
CA ALA A 63 3.67 -8.22 -2.70
C ALA A 63 3.04 -7.24 -3.71
N PRO A 64 2.34 -7.74 -4.73
CA PRO A 64 1.56 -6.88 -5.60
C PRO A 64 0.46 -6.18 -4.78
N SER A 65 0.50 -4.85 -4.69
CA SER A 65 -0.55 -4.04 -4.09
C SER A 65 -1.71 -3.92 -5.07
N ARG A 66 -2.63 -4.89 -5.06
CA ARG A 66 -3.82 -4.80 -5.90
C ARG A 66 -4.74 -3.70 -5.35
N VAL A 67 -5.43 -3.01 -6.25
CA VAL A 67 -6.61 -2.20 -5.89
C VAL A 67 -7.58 -3.12 -5.18
N ASP A 68 -7.68 -2.96 -3.87
CA ASP A 68 -8.73 -3.59 -3.10
C ASP A 68 -10.04 -2.96 -3.61
N GLN A 69 -10.83 -3.72 -4.38
CA GLN A 69 -12.22 -3.36 -4.72
C GLN A 69 -13.00 -2.92 -3.45
N VAL A 70 -12.59 -3.48 -2.31
CA VAL A 70 -13.04 -3.16 -0.96
C VAL A 70 -12.87 -1.68 -0.59
N ALA A 71 -11.93 -0.92 -1.17
CA ALA A 71 -11.70 0.47 -0.83
C ALA A 71 -12.85 1.39 -1.27
N ALA A 72 -13.33 1.23 -2.51
CA ALA A 72 -14.49 1.99 -3.02
C ALA A 72 -15.78 1.58 -2.31
N GLU A 73 -15.97 0.27 -2.10
CA GLU A 73 -17.09 -0.28 -1.33
C GLU A 73 -17.13 0.28 0.09
N ARG A 74 -16.00 0.29 0.82
CA ARG A 74 -15.91 0.85 2.17
C ARG A 74 -16.10 2.36 2.21
N ALA A 75 -15.67 3.07 1.18
CA ALA A 75 -15.89 4.50 1.05
C ALA A 75 -17.36 4.83 0.70
N GLY A 76 -18.13 3.85 0.24
CA GLY A 76 -19.51 4.05 -0.24
C GLY A 76 -19.56 4.93 -1.51
N VAL A 77 -18.49 4.92 -2.31
CA VAL A 77 -18.37 5.74 -3.53
C VAL A 77 -18.30 4.82 -4.74
N PRO A 78 -19.11 5.04 -5.80
CA PRO A 78 -19.01 4.27 -7.03
C PRO A 78 -17.62 4.35 -7.65
N GLU A 79 -17.13 3.24 -8.22
CA GLU A 79 -15.80 3.11 -8.78
C GLU A 79 -15.53 4.17 -9.87
N GLU A 80 -16.52 4.49 -10.70
CA GLU A 80 -16.41 5.54 -11.73
C GLU A 80 -16.17 6.95 -11.18
N ARG A 81 -16.40 7.15 -9.87
CA ARG A 81 -16.14 8.42 -9.17
C ARG A 81 -14.81 8.42 -8.42
N CYS A 82 -14.10 7.29 -8.38
CA CYS A 82 -12.81 7.18 -7.72
C CYS A 82 -11.65 7.59 -8.66
N LEU A 83 -10.64 8.22 -8.05
CA LEU A 83 -9.32 8.43 -8.65
C LEU A 83 -8.34 7.55 -7.87
N PHE A 84 -7.70 6.61 -8.55
CA PHE A 84 -6.64 5.76 -8.02
C PHE A 84 -5.29 6.31 -8.44
N VAL A 85 -4.36 6.47 -7.50
CA VAL A 85 -3.03 7.06 -7.71
C VAL A 85 -2.01 6.10 -7.12
N ASP A 86 -1.09 5.60 -7.94
CA ASP A 86 -0.07 4.64 -7.54
C ASP A 86 1.16 4.79 -8.43
N ASP A 87 2.35 4.54 -7.89
CA ASP A 87 3.63 4.65 -8.59
C ASP A 87 3.98 3.40 -9.41
N ARG A 88 3.23 2.31 -9.23
CA ARG A 88 3.37 1.08 -10.02
C ARG A 88 2.28 1.00 -11.08
N LEU A 89 2.70 0.90 -12.33
CA LEU A 89 1.78 0.86 -13.47
C LEU A 89 0.79 -0.31 -13.40
N GLU A 90 1.22 -1.49 -12.93
CA GLU A 90 0.33 -2.67 -12.88
C GLU A 90 -0.87 -2.46 -11.95
N ASN A 91 -0.69 -1.67 -10.88
CA ASN A 91 -1.75 -1.35 -9.93
C ASN A 91 -2.76 -0.38 -10.55
N VAL A 92 -2.26 0.61 -11.29
CA VAL A 92 -3.09 1.58 -12.01
C VAL A 92 -3.93 0.89 -13.07
N GLU A 93 -3.34 -0.03 -13.84
CA GLU A 93 -4.06 -0.81 -14.85
C GLU A 93 -5.16 -1.67 -14.20
N ALA A 94 -4.89 -2.28 -13.05
CA ALA A 94 -5.88 -3.03 -12.29
C ALA A 94 -7.04 -2.13 -11.80
N ALA A 95 -6.75 -0.90 -11.37
CA ALA A 95 -7.76 0.07 -10.95
C ALA A 95 -8.68 0.47 -12.10
N VAL A 96 -8.09 0.75 -13.26
CA VAL A 96 -8.80 1.10 -14.48
C VAL A 96 -9.68 -0.05 -14.95
N ALA A 97 -9.20 -1.29 -14.87
CA ALA A 97 -9.99 -2.48 -15.18
C ALA A 97 -11.20 -2.67 -14.23
N CYS A 98 -11.16 -2.09 -13.02
CA CYS A 98 -12.27 -2.06 -12.08
C CYS A 98 -13.23 -0.87 -12.27
N GLY A 99 -13.02 -0.01 -13.27
CA GLY A 99 -13.87 1.14 -13.57
C GLY A 99 -13.43 2.46 -12.94
N MET A 100 -12.31 2.50 -12.22
CA MET A 100 -11.76 3.73 -11.65
C MET A 100 -10.99 4.55 -12.70
N ARG A 101 -10.81 5.85 -12.43
CA ARG A 101 -9.76 6.63 -13.11
C ARG A 101 -8.42 6.32 -12.45
N GLY A 102 -7.37 6.10 -13.24
CA GLY A 102 -6.03 5.77 -12.74
C GLY A 102 -4.98 6.82 -13.10
N VAL A 103 -4.07 7.11 -12.17
CA VAL A 103 -2.89 7.97 -12.36
C VAL A 103 -1.65 7.17 -11.98
N HIS A 104 -0.77 6.96 -12.96
CA HIS A 104 0.57 6.45 -12.71
C HIS A 104 1.46 7.60 -12.22
N TYR A 105 1.65 7.67 -10.91
CA TYR A 105 2.34 8.75 -10.25
C TYR A 105 3.85 8.57 -10.32
N ARG A 106 4.52 9.40 -11.12
CA ARG A 106 5.98 9.46 -11.20
C ARG A 106 6.51 10.79 -10.70
N GLN A 107 5.68 11.84 -10.80
CA GLN A 107 5.98 13.19 -10.35
C GLN A 107 4.69 13.97 -10.04
N VAL A 108 4.85 15.12 -9.38
CA VAL A 108 3.74 15.99 -8.94
C VAL A 108 2.87 16.45 -10.12
N GLU A 109 3.47 16.63 -11.29
CA GLU A 109 2.82 17.07 -12.51
C GLU A 109 1.79 16.05 -13.03
N ASP A 110 2.03 14.75 -12.83
CA ASP A 110 1.09 13.69 -13.23
C ASP A 110 -0.25 13.87 -12.48
N LEU A 111 -0.16 14.17 -11.17
CA LEU A 111 -1.34 14.40 -10.34
C LEU A 111 -2.01 15.74 -10.63
N ARG A 112 -1.21 16.80 -10.86
CA ARG A 112 -1.73 18.12 -11.19
C ARG A 112 -2.58 18.08 -12.47
N GLY A 113 -2.06 17.48 -13.54
CA GLY A 113 -2.80 17.37 -14.81
C GLY A 113 -4.08 16.53 -14.67
N ALA A 114 -4.05 15.45 -13.87
CA ALA A 114 -5.22 14.64 -13.60
C ALA A 114 -6.32 15.42 -12.85
N LEU A 115 -5.93 16.23 -11.86
CA LEU A 115 -6.88 17.02 -11.05
C LEU A 115 -7.43 18.24 -11.78
N GLU A 116 -6.65 18.90 -12.64
CA GLU A 116 -7.10 20.05 -13.43
C GLU A 116 -8.30 19.66 -14.31
N GLY A 117 -8.23 18.52 -15.01
CA GLY A 117 -9.35 18.01 -15.82
C GLY A 117 -10.55 17.48 -15.01
N MET A 118 -10.43 17.38 -13.68
CA MET A 118 -11.53 16.93 -12.80
C MET A 118 -12.34 18.09 -12.21
N TRP A 119 -11.78 19.31 -12.21
CA TRP A 119 -12.39 20.47 -11.53
C TRP A 119 -13.04 21.48 -12.50
N GLU A 120 -12.84 21.32 -13.81
CA GLU A 120 -13.54 22.11 -14.84
C GLU A 120 -15.02 21.71 -14.93
N GLY A 121 -15.86 22.29 -14.07
CA GLY A 121 -17.30 22.07 -14.12
C GLY A 121 -18.08 22.31 -12.81
N ARG A 122 -17.55 23.10 -11.87
CA ARG A 122 -18.30 23.55 -10.70
C ARG A 122 -18.35 25.06 -10.58
#